data_AF-A0A1J5DTK1-F1
#
_entry.id   AF-A0A1J5DTK1-F1
#
_cell.length_a   1.000
_cell.length_b   1.000
_cell.length_c   1.000
_cell.angle_alpha   90.00
_cell.angle_beta   90.00
_cell.angle_gamma   90.00
#
_symmetry.space_group_name_H-M   'P 1'
#
loop_
_entity.id
_entity.type
_entity.pdbx_description
1 polymer ?
#
loop_
_entity_poly.entity_id
_entity_poly.type
_entity_poly.pdbx_seq_one_letter_code
_entity_poly.pdbx_strand_id
1 'polypeptide(L)' 'MSKAELARKAGLSPITVERIEKGKGCRLETMRKIILALGYDLADRAKVFPQA' A
#
# COMPACT_ATOMS: atom_id res chain seq x y z
N MET A 1 -2.04 12.22 5.32
CA MET A 1 -2.67 11.52 4.17
C MET A 1 -3.70 10.54 4.71
N SER A 2 -4.96 10.69 4.30
CA SER A 2 -6.06 9.79 4.66
C SER A 2 -6.01 8.49 3.83
N LYS A 3 -6.66 7.42 4.32
CA LYS A 3 -6.76 6.12 3.64
C LYS A 3 -7.34 6.25 2.23
N ALA A 4 -8.35 7.09 2.08
CA ALA A 4 -8.99 7.35 0.79
C ALA A 4 -8.06 8.08 -0.18
N GLU A 5 -7.23 9.01 0.32
CA GLU A 5 -6.24 9.72 -0.49
C GLU A 5 -5.12 8.77 -0.97
N LEU A 6 -4.62 7.91 -0.09
CA LEU A 6 -3.64 6.89 -0.45
C LEU A 6 -4.21 5.92 -1.49
N ALA A 7 -5.44 5.44 -1.27
CA ALA A 7 -6.13 4.55 -2.20
C ALA A 7 -6.27 5.19 -3.60
N ARG A 8 -6.70 6.46 -3.65
CA ARG A 8 -6.83 7.21 -4.90
C ARG A 8 -5.48 7.37 -5.60
N LYS A 9 -4.42 7.70 -4.87
CA LYS A 9 -3.07 7.88 -5.42
C LYS A 9 -2.45 6.56 -5.91
N ALA A 10 -2.74 5.45 -5.22
CA ALA A 10 -2.30 4.11 -5.61
C ALA A 10 -3.18 3.44 -6.67
N GLY A 11 -4.31 4.04 -7.07
CA GLY A 11 -5.27 3.40 -7.97
C GLY A 11 -5.91 2.14 -7.37
N LEU A 12 -6.17 2.16 -6.06
CA LEU A 12 -6.77 1.07 -5.30
C LEU A 12 -8.11 1.50 -4.70
N SER A 13 -8.93 0.53 -4.32
CA SER A 13 -10.13 0.81 -3.53
C SER A 13 -9.73 1.08 -2.06
N PRO A 14 -10.39 2.04 -1.37
CA PRO A 14 -10.14 2.30 0.04
C PRO A 14 -10.31 1.06 0.93
N ILE A 15 -11.19 0.13 0.56
CA ILE A 15 -11.36 -1.14 1.27
C ILE A 15 -10.12 -2.05 1.17
N THR A 16 -9.39 -1.98 0.06
CA THR A 16 -8.15 -2.73 -0.14
C THR A 16 -7.05 -2.20 0.77
N VAL A 17 -6.91 -0.87 0.86
CA VAL A 17 -5.97 -0.22 1.77
C VAL A 17 -6.31 -0.56 3.22
N GLU A 18 -7.58 -0.52 3.60
CA GLU A 18 -8.00 -0.89 4.97
C GLU A 18 -7.66 -2.34 5.31
N ARG A 19 -7.86 -3.28 4.37
CA ARG A 19 -7.48 -4.70 4.58
C ARG A 19 -5.99 -4.85 4.81
N ILE A 20 -5.18 -4.09 4.08
CA ILE A 20 -3.72 -4.11 4.19
C ILE A 20 -3.26 -3.53 5.52
N GLU A 21 -3.85 -2.42 5.98
CA GLU A 21 -3.60 -1.86 7.32
C GLU A 21 -3.99 -2.83 8.44
N LYS A 22 -4.98 -3.69 8.21
CA LYS A 22 -5.37 -4.77 9.12
C LYS A 22 -4.45 -6.00 9.03
N GLY A 23 -3.32 -5.92 8.32
CA GLY A 23 -2.33 -6.99 8.19
C GLY A 23 -2.74 -8.10 7.22
N LYS A 24 -3.76 -7.90 6.38
CA LYS A 24 -4.10 -8.90 5.35
C LYS A 24 -3.10 -8.86 4.21
N GLY A 25 -2.73 -10.05 3.72
CA GLY A 25 -1.89 -10.19 2.54
C GLY A 25 -2.49 -9.49 1.31
N CYS A 26 -1.62 -8.96 0.45
CA CYS A 26 -1.99 -8.36 -0.82
C CYS A 26 -1.05 -8.84 -1.93
N ARG A 27 -1.45 -8.62 -3.18
CA ARG A 27 -0.63 -8.99 -4.34
C ARG A 27 0.61 -8.10 -4.41
N LEU A 28 1.69 -8.62 -4.97
CA LEU A 28 2.93 -7.87 -5.24
C LEU A 28 2.67 -6.57 -6.04
N GLU A 29 1.75 -6.62 -7.01
CA GLU A 29 1.34 -5.43 -7.77
C GLU A 29 0.71 -4.36 -6.86
N THR A 30 -0.13 -4.76 -5.92
CA THR A 30 -0.76 -3.86 -4.94
C THR A 30 0.28 -3.25 -4.02
N MET A 31 1.27 -4.03 -3.56
CA MET A 31 2.39 -3.50 -2.77
C MET A 31 3.17 -2.45 -3.56
N ARG A 32 3.54 -2.74 -4.81
CA ARG A 32 4.26 -1.79 -5.68
C ARG A 32 3.49 -0.47 -5.83
N LYS A 33 2.19 -0.53 -6.10
CA LYS A 33 1.32 0.66 -6.22
C LYS A 33 1.32 1.49 -4.93
N ILE A 34 1.24 0.85 -3.76
CA ILE A 34 1.21 1.54 -2.46
C ILE A 34 2.57 2.19 -2.14
N ILE A 35 3.68 1.46 -2.36
CA ILE A 35 5.05 1.96 -2.14
C ILE A 35 5.28 3.22 -2.98
N LEU A 36 4.95 3.16 -4.27
CA LEU A 36 5.10 4.30 -5.18
C LEU A 36 4.16 5.46 -4.82
N ALA A 37 2.92 5.18 -4.40
CA ALA A 37 1.98 6.22 -3.97
C ALA A 37 2.45 6.96 -2.70
N LEU A 38 3.16 6.26 -1.82
CA LEU A 38 3.81 6.83 -0.64
C LEU A 38 5.09 7.61 -0.97
N GLY A 39 5.61 7.49 -2.20
CA GLY A 39 6.83 8.16 -2.65
C GLY A 39 8.11 7.44 -2.23
N TYR A 40 8.03 6.14 -1.95
CA TYR A 40 9.18 5.29 -1.64
C TYR A 40 9.64 4.51 -2.88
N ASP A 41 10.87 4.00 -2.82
CA ASP A 41 11.38 3.06 -3.79
C ASP A 41 10.94 1.63 -3.50
N LEU A 42 10.91 0.77 -4.52
CA LEU A 42 10.55 -0.64 -4.37
C LEU A 42 11.48 -1.40 -3.41
N ALA A 43 12.72 -0.92 -3.25
CA ALA A 43 13.69 -1.43 -2.28
C ALA A 43 13.25 -1.18 -0.82
N ASP A 44 12.46 -0.14 -0.57
CA ASP A 44 11.90 0.20 0.74
C ASP A 44 10.64 -0.61 1.09
N ARG A 45 10.36 -1.71 0.38
CA ARG A 45 9.22 -2.60 0.68
C ARG A 45 9.15 -2.95 2.16
N ALA A 46 10.28 -3.27 2.79
CA ALA A 46 10.33 -3.64 4.21
C ALA A 46 9.91 -2.51 5.16
N LYS A 47 10.05 -1.23 4.76
CA LYS A 47 9.61 -0.08 5.55
C LYS A 47 8.09 0.11 5.50
N VAL A 48 7.49 -0.17 4.34
CA VAL A 48 6.04 -0.01 4.12
C VAL A 48 5.25 -1.27 4.52
N PHE A 49 5.85 -2.45 4.33
CA PHE A 49 5.26 -3.75 4.59
C PHE A 49 6.20 -4.62 5.47
N PRO A 50 6.32 -4.31 6.77
CA PRO A 50 7.24 -5.03 7.67
C PRO A 50 6.79 -6.45 8.04
N GLN A 51 5.52 -6.81 7.83
CA GLN A 51 4.94 -8.11 8.20
C GLN A 51 4.59 -8.98 6.98
N ALA A 52 5.22 -8.76 5.83
CA ALA A 52 4.80 -9.31 4.53
C ALA A 52 5.87 -10.10 3.76
#